data_AF-A0A920PTN2-F1
#
_entry.id   AF-A0A920PTN2-F1
#
_cell.length_a   1.000
_cell.length_b   1.000
_cell.length_c   1.000
_cell.angle_alpha   90.00
_cell.angle_beta   90.00
_cell.angle_gamma   90.00
#
_symmetry.space_group_name_H-M   'P 1'
#
loop_
_entity.id
_entity.type
_entity.pdbx_description
1 polymer ?
#
loop_
_entity_poly.entity_id
_entity_poly.type
_entity_poly.pdbx_seq_one_letter_code
_entity_poly.pdbx_strand_id
1 'polypeptide(L)'
;MYRKVDFKRIKDGVPGRVKSIEYDPNRTTRIALIYYVDGEKSYILAPNGLEVGSFVESGPDAEISLGNCLPLTNIPTGTVIHNLELTPGRGGQIVRGAGTGAQVLSREGEYVLVRLPSGEMRRVLLRCPARLVNCPILTIRTKV
;
A
#
# COMPACT_ATOMS: atom_id res chain seq x y z
N MET A 1 -1.26 -24.48 0.80
CA MET A 1 0.04 -23.97 0.29
C MET A 1 0.15 -22.49 0.66
N TYR A 2 1.25 -22.07 1.31
CA TYR A 2 1.44 -20.70 1.78
C TYR A 2 2.22 -19.89 0.75
N ARG A 3 1.70 -18.71 0.37
CA ARG A 3 2.39 -17.79 -0.55
C ARG A 3 3.13 -16.73 0.26
N LYS A 4 4.45 -16.65 0.06
CA LYS A 4 5.30 -15.67 0.72
C LYS A 4 5.14 -14.30 0.05
N VAL A 5 4.41 -13.41 0.72
CA VAL A 5 4.16 -12.03 0.27
C VAL A 5 5.18 -11.09 0.90
N ASP A 6 5.69 -10.15 0.11
CA ASP A 6 6.61 -9.12 0.57
C ASP A 6 5.85 -7.89 1.14
N PHE A 7 5.79 -7.83 2.47
CA PHE A 7 5.24 -6.70 3.21
C PHE A 7 6.24 -5.58 3.49
N LYS A 8 7.51 -5.76 3.12
CA LYS A 8 8.55 -4.76 3.36
C LYS A 8 8.81 -3.91 2.12
N ARG A 9 8.86 -4.49 0.91
CA ARG A 9 9.21 -3.78 -0.33
C ARG A 9 10.46 -2.90 -0.15
N ILE A 10 11.55 -3.57 0.17
CA ILE A 10 12.86 -2.96 0.48
C ILE A 10 13.56 -2.47 -0.80
N LYS A 11 13.06 -2.87 -1.98
CA LYS A 11 13.64 -2.52 -3.27
C LYS A 11 13.25 -1.10 -3.69
N ASP A 12 13.99 -0.13 -3.18
CA ASP A 12 13.83 1.27 -3.56
C ASP A 12 14.45 1.53 -4.95
N GLY A 13 13.75 2.28 -5.82
CA GLY A 13 14.19 2.67 -7.16
C GLY A 13 14.18 1.57 -8.22
N VAL A 14 13.65 0.38 -7.90
CA VAL A 14 13.53 -0.71 -8.87
C VAL A 14 12.09 -0.82 -9.36
N PRO A 15 11.81 -0.45 -10.63
CA PRO A 15 10.48 -0.64 -11.19
C PRO A 15 10.18 -2.13 -11.37
N GLY A 16 8.95 -2.51 -11.08
CA GLY A 16 8.44 -3.86 -11.24
C GLY A 16 7.17 -3.87 -12.09
N ARG A 17 7.06 -4.83 -13.01
CA ARG A 17 5.86 -5.00 -13.85
C ARG A 17 4.93 -6.04 -13.24
N VAL A 18 3.65 -5.72 -13.17
CA VAL A 18 2.60 -6.66 -12.72
C VAL A 18 2.39 -7.73 -13.79
N LYS A 19 2.70 -8.99 -13.46
CA LYS A 19 2.57 -10.13 -14.38
C LYS A 19 1.21 -10.81 -14.31
N SER A 20 0.70 -11.02 -13.11
CA SER A 20 -0.58 -11.67 -12.85
C SER A 20 -1.15 -11.20 -11.52
N ILE A 21 -2.48 -11.24 -11.40
CA ILE A 21 -3.20 -11.02 -10.15
C ILE A 21 -3.90 -12.32 -9.80
N GLU A 22 -3.63 -12.84 -8.60
CA GLU A 22 -4.03 -14.17 -8.20
C GLU A 22 -4.78 -14.14 -6.87
N TYR A 23 -5.65 -15.14 -6.69
CA TYR A 23 -6.36 -15.36 -5.43
C TYR A 23 -5.46 -16.12 -4.45
N ASP A 24 -5.43 -15.69 -3.18
CA ASP A 24 -4.72 -16.37 -2.09
C ASP A 24 -5.75 -16.84 -1.05
N PRO A 25 -5.93 -18.15 -0.83
CA PRO A 25 -6.90 -18.64 0.16
C PRO A 25 -6.52 -18.29 1.61
N ASN A 26 -5.27 -17.87 1.88
CA ASN A 26 -4.83 -17.51 3.22
C ASN A 26 -5.16 -16.06 3.59
N ARG A 27 -5.74 -15.28 2.67
CA ARG A 27 -6.02 -13.85 2.83
C ARG A 27 -7.30 -13.44 2.11
N THR A 28 -7.93 -12.37 2.56
CA THR A 28 -9.07 -11.78 1.84
C THR A 28 -8.65 -10.95 0.63
N THR A 29 -7.42 -10.43 0.65
CA THR A 29 -6.88 -9.56 -0.41
C THR A 29 -6.23 -10.37 -1.53
N ARG A 30 -6.45 -9.96 -2.78
CA ARG A 30 -5.74 -10.52 -3.94
C ARG A 30 -4.25 -10.17 -3.87
N ILE A 31 -3.43 -11.02 -4.45
CA ILE A 31 -1.99 -10.79 -4.54
C ILE A 31 -1.59 -10.55 -5.99
N ALA A 32 -0.64 -9.65 -6.21
CA ALA A 32 -0.06 -9.40 -7.52
C ALA A 32 1.37 -9.97 -7.57
N LEU A 33 1.66 -10.71 -8.64
CA LEU A 33 3.00 -11.18 -8.95
C LEU A 33 3.74 -10.08 -9.73
N ILE A 34 4.81 -9.56 -9.14
CA ILE A 34 5.67 -8.54 -9.75
C ILE A 34 6.92 -9.19 -10.31
N TYR A 35 7.30 -8.75 -11.50
CA TYR A 35 8.59 -9.04 -12.11
C TYR A 35 9.41 -7.74 -12.07
N TYR A 36 10.44 -7.72 -11.23
CA TYR A 36 11.37 -6.59 -11.16
C TYR A 36 12.34 -6.62 -12.34
N VAL A 37 12.87 -5.46 -12.71
CA VAL A 37 13.89 -5.35 -13.77
C VAL A 37 15.14 -6.18 -13.45
N ASP A 38 15.46 -6.35 -12.16
CA ASP A 38 16.59 -7.19 -11.68
C ASP A 38 16.40 -8.70 -11.95
N GLY A 39 15.24 -9.13 -12.46
CA GLY A 39 14.89 -10.53 -12.70
C GLY A 39 14.27 -11.25 -11.49
N GLU A 40 14.21 -10.60 -10.33
CA GLU A 40 13.53 -11.13 -9.16
C GLU A 40 12.00 -11.03 -9.27
N LYS A 41 11.34 -12.00 -8.63
CA LYS A 41 9.88 -12.08 -8.57
C LYS A 41 9.43 -11.93 -7.13
N SER A 42 8.41 -11.13 -6.90
CA SER A 42 7.83 -10.99 -5.57
C SER A 42 6.32 -10.87 -5.63
N TYR A 43 5.65 -11.38 -4.60
CA TYR A 43 4.22 -11.16 -4.42
C TYR A 43 3.99 -9.93 -3.55
N ILE A 44 3.11 -9.04 -3.99
CA ILE A 44 2.61 -7.93 -3.18
C ILE A 44 1.10 -8.07 -2.98
N LEU A 45 0.55 -7.27 -2.07
CA LEU A 45 -0.89 -7.05 -2.00
C LEU A 45 -1.31 -6.25 -3.23
N ALA A 46 -2.34 -6.72 -3.94
CA ALA A 46 -2.90 -6.00 -5.07
C ALA A 46 -3.87 -4.91 -4.55
N PRO A 47 -3.58 -3.62 -4.76
CA PRO A 47 -4.55 -2.57 -4.50
C PRO A 47 -5.70 -2.67 -5.51
N ASN A 48 -6.84 -2.07 -5.14
CA ASN A 48 -8.00 -2.06 -6.02
C ASN A 48 -7.69 -1.21 -7.27
N GLY A 49 -8.04 -1.70 -8.46
CA GLY A 49 -7.73 -1.02 -9.71
C GLY A 49 -6.29 -1.23 -10.22
N LEU A 50 -5.47 -2.08 -9.59
CA LEU A 50 -4.20 -2.50 -10.20
C LEU A 50 -4.49 -3.40 -11.40
N GLU A 51 -3.93 -3.05 -12.56
CA GLU A 51 -4.09 -3.83 -13.78
C GLU A 51 -2.84 -4.67 -14.07
N VAL A 52 -3.04 -5.75 -14.84
CA VAL A 52 -1.93 -6.57 -15.31
C VAL A 52 -1.17 -5.79 -16.36
N GLY A 53 0.15 -5.68 -16.19
CA GLY A 53 1.04 -4.93 -17.07
C GLY A 53 1.41 -3.54 -16.54
N SER A 54 0.75 -3.04 -15.50
CA SER A 54 1.13 -1.79 -14.82
C SER A 54 2.53 -1.89 -14.21
N PHE A 55 3.19 -0.74 -14.10
CA PHE A 55 4.46 -0.61 -13.39
C PHE A 55 4.20 -0.16 -11.96
N VAL A 56 4.94 -0.76 -11.03
CA VAL A 56 4.93 -0.39 -9.62
C VAL A 56 6.35 -0.15 -9.17
N GLU A 57 6.55 0.91 -8.41
CA GLU A 57 7.84 1.32 -7.89
C GLU A 57 7.77 1.50 -6.37
N SER A 58 8.91 1.40 -5.71
CA SER A 58 9.06 1.70 -4.29
C SER A 58 10.21 2.68 -4.14
N GLY A 59 10.07 3.65 -3.24
CA GLY A 59 11.11 4.63 -2.98
C GLY A 59 10.54 6.02 -2.71
N PRO A 60 11.38 6.95 -2.23
CA PRO A 60 11.00 8.34 -2.03
C PRO A 60 10.68 9.06 -3.35
N ASP A 61 11.36 8.69 -4.44
CA ASP A 61 11.24 9.34 -5.75
C ASP A 61 10.12 8.75 -6.62
N ALA A 62 9.43 7.72 -6.14
CA ALA A 62 8.34 7.09 -6.87
C ALA A 62 7.16 8.08 -7.05
N GLU A 63 6.48 8.01 -8.18
CA GLU A 63 5.30 8.84 -8.42
C GLU A 63 4.11 8.41 -7.55
N ILE A 64 3.18 9.35 -7.28
CA ILE A 64 1.94 9.10 -6.55
C ILE A 64 0.96 8.34 -7.46
N SER A 65 1.19 7.04 -7.57
CA SER A 65 0.47 6.14 -8.48
C SER A 65 0.00 4.86 -7.79
N LEU A 66 -0.96 4.19 -8.44
CA LEU A 66 -1.55 2.93 -7.99
C LEU A 66 -0.48 1.88 -7.69
N GLY A 67 -0.41 1.40 -6.44
CA GLY A 67 0.50 0.32 -6.07
C GLY A 67 1.95 0.75 -5.86
N ASN A 68 2.25 2.05 -5.81
CA ASN A 68 3.56 2.53 -5.41
C ASN A 68 3.72 2.57 -3.87
N CYS A 69 4.96 2.47 -3.41
CA CYS A 69 5.32 2.53 -1.99
C CYS A 69 6.20 3.74 -1.73
N LEU A 70 5.73 4.68 -0.90
CA LEU A 70 6.45 5.92 -0.59
C LEU A 70 6.50 6.16 0.93
N PRO A 71 7.48 6.92 1.43
CA PRO A 71 7.42 7.43 2.79
C PRO A 71 6.20 8.34 3.00
N LEU A 72 5.62 8.31 4.20
CA LEU A 72 4.49 9.19 4.57
C LEU A 72 4.82 10.69 4.40
N THR A 73 6.11 11.04 4.41
CA THR A 73 6.63 12.38 4.13
C THR A 73 6.29 12.89 2.72
N ASN A 74 6.20 11.99 1.73
CA ASN A 74 5.96 12.35 0.33
C ASN A 74 4.48 12.23 -0.07
N ILE A 75 3.64 11.67 0.82
CA ILE A 75 2.23 11.38 0.54
C ILE A 75 1.31 12.54 0.96
N PRO A 76 0.64 13.24 0.03
CA PRO A 76 -0.15 14.42 0.37
C PRO A 76 -1.28 14.11 1.35
N THR A 77 -1.66 15.10 2.16
CA THR A 77 -2.81 14.96 3.07
C THR A 77 -4.10 14.75 2.27
N GLY A 78 -4.99 13.90 2.78
CA GLY A 78 -6.24 13.52 2.15
C GLY A 78 -6.18 12.22 1.35
N THR A 79 -4.99 11.71 1.01
CA THR A 79 -4.85 10.44 0.28
C THR A 79 -5.25 9.24 1.11
N VAL A 80 -5.77 8.22 0.44
CA VAL A 80 -6.04 6.91 1.02
C VAL A 80 -4.79 6.04 0.86
N ILE A 81 -4.39 5.37 1.93
CA ILE A 81 -3.21 4.52 2.00
C ILE A 81 -3.57 3.16 2.59
N HIS A 82 -2.75 2.17 2.29
CA HIS A 82 -2.90 0.80 2.79
C HIS A 82 -1.56 0.22 3.19
N ASN A 83 -1.61 -0.96 3.81
CA ASN A 83 -0.44 -1.71 4.23
C ASN A 83 0.58 -0.82 4.96
N LEU A 84 0.05 -0.14 5.97
CA LEU A 84 0.73 0.89 6.75
C LEU A 84 1.68 0.25 7.77
N GLU A 85 2.85 0.85 7.89
CA GLU A 85 3.88 0.43 8.83
C GLU A 85 3.81 1.23 10.14
N LEU A 86 3.70 0.53 11.28
CA LEU A 86 3.66 1.18 12.59
C LEU A 86 5.07 1.46 13.13
N THR A 87 6.03 0.60 12.82
CA THR A 87 7.42 0.69 13.26
C THR A 87 8.32 0.57 12.05
N PRO A 88 9.21 1.54 11.79
CA PRO A 88 10.05 1.53 10.59
C PRO A 88 10.95 0.27 10.56
N GLY A 89 11.02 -0.39 9.41
CA GLY A 89 11.74 -1.64 9.15
C GLY A 89 10.97 -2.94 9.45
N ARG A 90 9.76 -2.89 10.03
CA ARG A 90 8.92 -4.08 10.29
C ARG A 90 7.97 -4.42 9.15
N GLY A 91 7.82 -3.56 8.16
CA GLY A 91 6.89 -3.70 7.05
C GLY A 91 5.45 -3.41 7.43
N GLY A 92 4.55 -3.49 6.45
CA GLY A 92 3.13 -3.17 6.64
C GLY A 92 2.42 -4.12 7.60
N GLN A 93 1.80 -3.57 8.65
CA GLN A 93 1.13 -4.32 9.71
C GLN A 93 -0.39 -4.10 9.70
N ILE A 94 -0.81 -2.86 9.45
CA ILE A 94 -2.21 -2.45 9.51
C ILE A 94 -2.77 -2.17 8.10
N VAL A 95 -4.10 -2.22 7.96
CA VAL A 95 -4.79 -1.93 6.69
C VAL A 95 -4.35 -2.88 5.56
N ARG A 96 -4.38 -4.19 5.83
CA ARG A 96 -3.98 -5.26 4.89
C ARG A 96 -5.17 -5.96 4.22
N GLY A 97 -6.38 -5.68 4.67
CA GLY A 97 -7.60 -6.36 4.21
C GLY A 97 -8.12 -5.79 2.89
N ALA A 98 -8.86 -6.63 2.15
CA ALA A 98 -9.55 -6.21 0.94
C ALA A 98 -10.53 -5.08 1.25
N GLY A 99 -10.48 -4.01 0.46
CA GLY A 99 -11.35 -2.84 0.64
C GLY A 99 -11.06 -2.00 1.89
N THR A 100 -10.00 -2.31 2.65
CA THR A 100 -9.59 -1.48 3.79
C THR A 100 -8.62 -0.41 3.32
N GLY A 101 -8.86 0.82 3.75
CA GLY A 101 -8.00 1.98 3.50
C GLY A 101 -7.94 2.84 4.75
N ALA A 102 -6.83 3.53 4.93
CA ALA A 102 -6.66 4.55 5.95
C ALA A 102 -6.42 5.90 5.28
N GLN A 103 -6.90 6.98 5.88
CA GLN A 103 -6.77 8.31 5.29
C GLN A 103 -5.73 9.12 6.05
N VAL A 104 -4.83 9.78 5.31
CA VAL A 104 -3.90 10.76 5.89
C VAL A 104 -4.67 12.05 6.17
N LEU A 105 -4.76 12.48 7.43
CA LEU A 105 -5.50 13.68 7.82
C LEU A 105 -4.59 14.90 7.87
N SER A 106 -3.62 14.87 8.78
CA SER A 106 -2.72 15.98 9.08
C SER A 106 -1.31 15.47 9.33
N ARG A 107 -0.34 16.38 9.22
CA ARG A 107 1.04 16.15 9.60
C ARG A 107 1.39 17.10 10.75
N GLU A 108 1.82 16.54 11.86
CA GLU A 108 2.14 17.24 13.10
C GLU A 108 3.58 16.92 13.50
N GLY A 109 4.52 17.83 13.19
CA GLY A 109 5.94 17.66 13.55
C GLY A 109 6.52 16.37 12.96
N GLU A 110 6.88 15.41 13.81
CA GLU A 110 7.43 14.09 13.42
C GLU A 110 6.36 13.00 13.20
N TYR A 111 5.08 13.32 13.40
CA TYR A 111 3.97 12.38 13.31
C TYR A 111 3.00 12.75 12.19
N VAL A 112 2.36 11.73 11.63
CA VAL A 112 1.23 11.83 10.72
C VAL A 112 -0.01 11.29 11.44
N LEU A 113 -1.06 12.08 11.44
CA LEU A 113 -2.36 11.64 11.91
C LEU A 113 -3.06 10.88 10.79
N VAL A 114 -3.33 9.61 11.06
CA VAL A 114 -3.97 8.71 10.12
C VAL A 114 -5.29 8.22 10.70
N ARG A 115 -6.36 8.30 9.90
CA ARG A 115 -7.65 7.70 10.23
C ARG A 115 -7.67 6.25 9.78
N LEU A 116 -7.80 5.34 10.73
CA LEU A 116 -7.93 3.91 10.47
C LEU A 116 -9.33 3.56 9.95
N PRO A 117 -9.50 2.40 9.27
CA PRO A 117 -10.81 1.92 8.84
C PRO A 117 -11.78 1.67 10.00
N SER A 118 -11.28 1.46 11.23
CA SER A 118 -12.09 1.38 12.45
C SER A 118 -12.72 2.72 12.88
N GLY A 119 -12.32 3.84 12.26
CA GLY A 119 -12.68 5.19 12.67
C GLY A 119 -11.75 5.78 13.73
N GLU A 120 -10.84 4.99 14.29
CA GLU A 120 -9.82 5.45 15.24
C GLU A 120 -8.79 6.35 14.54
N MET A 121 -8.42 7.44 15.19
CA MET A 121 -7.32 8.30 14.74
C MET A 121 -6.05 7.90 15.45
N ARG A 122 -5.00 7.60 14.69
CA ARG A 122 -3.73 7.14 15.23
C ARG A 122 -2.57 7.96 14.67
N ARG A 123 -1.61 8.26 15.54
CA ARG A 123 -0.35 8.91 15.17
C ARG A 123 0.65 7.85 14.71
N VAL A 124 1.26 8.09 13.55
CA VAL A 124 2.29 7.23 12.94
C VAL A 124 3.52 8.10 12.64
N LEU A 125 4.72 7.56 12.78
CA LEU A 125 5.95 8.31 12.49
C LEU A 125 6.08 8.62 10.99
N LEU A 126 6.55 9.83 10.66
CA LEU A 126 6.77 10.29 9.28
C LEU A 126 7.75 9.43 8.47
N ARG A 127 8.70 8.78 9.17
CA ARG A 127 9.72 7.91 8.59
C ARG A 127 9.20 6.52 8.24
N CYS A 128 7.99 6.15 8.68
CA CYS A 128 7.39 4.88 8.30
C CYS A 128 7.00 4.92 6.80
N PRO A 129 7.42 3.93 5.99
CA PRO A 129 6.93 3.81 4.64
C PRO A 129 5.46 3.39 4.66
N ALA A 130 4.68 3.97 3.76
CA ALA A 130 3.28 3.67 3.55
C ALA A 130 3.04 3.37 2.08
N ARG A 131 2.17 2.40 1.79
CA ARG A 131 1.84 2.08 0.40
C ARG A 131 0.65 2.91 -0.02
N LEU A 132 0.85 3.62 -1.13
CA LEU A 132 -0.24 4.33 -1.75
C LEU A 132 -1.27 3.33 -2.25
N VAL A 133 -2.50 3.51 -1.78
CA VAL A 133 -3.64 3.18 -2.60
C VAL A 133 -3.85 4.40 -3.47
N ASN A 134 -3.86 4.21 -4.78
CA ASN A 134 -4.82 4.99 -5.53
C ASN A 134 -6.02 4.04 -5.70
N CYS A 135 -7.23 4.58 -5.63
CA CYS A 135 -8.41 4.14 -6.35
C CYS A 135 -9.55 4.99 -5.78
N PRO A 136 -10.16 5.85 -6.60
CA PRO A 136 -11.39 6.54 -6.24
C PRO A 136 -12.54 5.51 -6.14
N ILE A 137 -13.64 5.89 -5.47
CA ILE A 137 -14.90 5.19 -5.13
C ILE A 137 -15.01 5.19 -3.59
N LEU A 138 -15.73 6.09 -2.90
CA LEU A 138 -17.10 6.56 -3.10
C LEU A 138 -18.03 5.45 -3.61
N THR A 139 -18.86 4.95 -2.67
CA THR A 139 -19.99 4.00 -2.79
C THR A 139 -19.59 2.58 -2.37
N ILE A 140 -20.06 2.05 -1.24
CA ILE A 140 -21.47 1.87 -0.87
C ILE A 140 -21.72 2.30 0.59
N ARG A 141 -22.16 3.55 0.79
CA ARG A 141 -23.41 3.75 1.54
C ARG A 141 -24.49 3.33 0.56
N THR A 142 -25.08 2.16 0.75
CA THR A 142 -26.45 1.93 0.31
C THR A 142 -27.27 2.77 1.26
N LYS A 143 -27.64 3.99 0.83
CA LYS A 143 -29.02 4.41 1.05
C LYS A 143 -29.84 3.48 0.16
N VAL A 144 -30.46 2.49 0.78
CA VAL A 144 -31.85 2.12 0.50
C VAL A 144 -32.56 2.28 1.83
#